data_AF-A0A816CWP8-F1
#
_entry.id   AF-A0A816CWP8-F1
#
_cell.length_a   1.000
_cell.length_b   1.000
_cell.length_c   1.000
_cell.angle_alpha   90.00
_cell.angle_beta   90.00
_cell.angle_gamma   90.00
#
_symmetry.space_group_name_H-M   'P 1'
#
loop_
_entity.id
_entity.type
_entity.pdbx_description
1 polymer ?
#
loop_
_entity_poly.entity_id
_entity_poly.type
_entity_poly.pdbx_seq_one_letter_code
_entity_poly.pdbx_strand_id
1 'polypeptide(L)'
;MSSRRQKRAQLRAMECLAYSSTLSCLRAQNDYDQQSKYIIEHLRPLLHISSHRHLAELKRIINDEELERLASLKHFGESNLKHKWIELEEKEDEEDNKLNTLTNNSTSIRKKFKGS
;
A
#
# COMPACT_ATOMS: atom_id res chain seq x y z
N MET A 1 4.68 7.79 33.37
CA MET A 1 3.84 6.77 32.71
C MET A 1 3.37 7.30 31.37
N SER A 2 3.50 6.56 30.25
CA SER A 2 3.00 7.04 28.95
C SER A 2 1.47 6.96 28.87
N SER A 3 0.85 7.98 28.26
CA SER A 3 -0.60 8.07 28.14
C SER A 3 -1.15 7.00 27.19
N ARG A 4 -2.42 6.62 27.35
CA ARG A 4 -3.11 5.69 26.41
C ARG A 4 -3.00 6.16 24.95
N ARG A 5 -3.04 7.47 24.70
CA ARG A 5 -2.87 8.07 23.37
C ARG A 5 -1.46 7.83 22.82
N GLN A 6 -0.43 8.01 23.63
CA GLN A 6 0.97 7.76 23.24
C GLN A 6 1.19 6.29 22.88
N LYS A 7 0.67 5.35 23.69
CA LYS A 7 0.80 3.91 23.40
C LYS A 7 0.11 3.51 22.09
N ARG A 8 -1.08 4.05 21.80
CA ARG A 8 -1.78 3.82 20.53
C ARG A 8 -1.02 4.39 19.34
N ALA A 9 -0.47 5.60 19.48
CA ALA A 9 0.35 6.20 18.42
C ALA A 9 1.63 5.38 18.16
N GLN A 10 2.27 4.87 19.22
CA GLN A 10 3.44 4.01 19.12
C GLN A 10 3.11 2.69 18.41
N LEU A 11 2.01 2.02 18.77
CA LEU A 11 1.56 0.82 18.06
C LEU A 11 1.32 1.11 16.58
N ARG A 12 0.62 2.21 16.27
CA ARG A 12 0.34 2.59 14.88
C ARG A 12 1.62 2.84 14.08
N ALA A 13 2.62 3.46 14.69
CA ALA A 13 3.92 3.67 14.06
C ALA A 13 4.62 2.34 13.77
N MET A 14 4.58 1.38 14.70
CA MET A 14 5.16 0.05 14.51
C MET A 14 4.48 -0.74 13.39
N GLU A 15 3.15 -0.72 13.32
CA GLU A 15 2.39 -1.36 12.23
C GLU A 15 2.77 -0.78 10.86
N CYS A 16 2.82 0.55 10.76
CA CYS A 16 3.18 1.23 9.51
C CYS A 16 4.62 0.94 9.11
N LEU A 17 5.56 0.93 10.06
CA LEU A 17 6.96 0.62 9.82
C LEU A 17 7.13 -0.83 9.34
N ALA A 18 6.53 -1.79 10.03
CA ALA A 18 6.61 -3.20 9.67
C ALA A 18 6.08 -3.46 8.25
N TYR A 19 4.95 -2.83 7.90
CA TYR A 19 4.39 -2.92 6.56
C TYR A 19 5.31 -2.34 5.49
N SER A 20 5.80 -1.12 5.72
CA SER A 20 6.70 -0.41 4.80
C SER A 20 8.00 -1.18 4.57
N SER A 21 8.63 -1.68 5.64
CA SER A 21 9.85 -2.50 5.56
C SER A 21 9.62 -3.82 4.82
N THR A 22 8.47 -4.47 5.03
CA THR A 22 8.13 -5.71 4.32
C THR A 22 8.00 -5.47 2.82
N LEU A 23 7.27 -4.42 2.42
CA LEU A 23 7.14 -4.05 1.01
C LEU A 23 8.48 -3.72 0.36
N SER A 24 9.34 -2.95 1.04
CA SER A 24 10.69 -2.65 0.53
C SER A 24 11.51 -3.93 0.32
N CYS A 25 11.42 -4.89 1.25
CA CYS A 25 12.11 -6.18 1.13
C CYS A 25 11.61 -6.98 -0.06
N LEU A 26 10.28 -7.13 -0.21
CA LEU A 26 9.69 -7.85 -1.35
C LEU A 26 10.09 -7.21 -2.69
N ARG A 27 10.03 -5.89 -2.78
CA ARG A 27 10.40 -5.14 -3.99
C ARG A 27 11.89 -5.22 -4.33
N ALA A 28 12.78 -5.27 -3.33
CA ALA A 28 14.21 -5.48 -3.55
C ALA A 28 14.57 -6.93 -3.89
N GLN A 29 13.65 -7.88 -3.62
CA GLN A 29 13.90 -9.28 -3.88
C GLN A 29 13.52 -9.68 -5.30
N ASN A 30 12.30 -9.40 -5.76
CA ASN A 30 11.75 -9.87 -7.03
C ASN A 30 10.73 -8.86 -7.59
N ASP A 31 10.29 -9.11 -8.82
CA ASP A 31 9.03 -8.53 -9.31
C ASP A 31 7.81 -9.11 -8.57
N TYR A 32 6.66 -8.45 -8.67
CA TYR A 32 5.46 -8.84 -7.93
C TYR A 32 4.93 -10.21 -8.39
N ASP A 33 4.84 -11.16 -7.47
CA ASP A 33 4.43 -12.54 -7.73
C ASP A 33 3.36 -13.04 -6.76
N GLN A 34 2.97 -14.31 -6.89
CA GLN A 34 1.91 -14.89 -6.06
C GLN A 34 2.29 -14.97 -4.57
N GLN A 35 3.57 -15.12 -4.25
CA GLN A 35 4.05 -15.13 -2.86
C GLN A 35 3.95 -13.72 -2.24
N SER A 36 4.41 -12.71 -2.98
CA SER A 36 4.31 -11.30 -2.60
C SER A 36 2.86 -10.89 -2.40
N LYS A 37 1.99 -11.30 -3.33
CA LYS A 37 0.54 -11.10 -3.23
C LYS A 37 -0.03 -11.70 -1.95
N TYR A 38 0.24 -12.98 -1.70
CA TYR A 38 -0.24 -13.66 -0.50
C TYR A 38 0.20 -12.93 0.79
N ILE A 39 1.46 -12.54 0.88
CA ILE A 39 1.99 -11.82 2.05
C ILE A 39 1.26 -10.49 2.22
N ILE A 40 1.14 -9.69 1.16
CA ILE A 40 0.55 -8.34 1.22
C ILE A 40 -0.94 -8.41 1.57
N GLU A 41 -1.70 -9.33 0.96
CA GLU A 41 -3.13 -9.52 1.20
C GLU A 41 -3.44 -9.90 2.65
N HIS A 42 -2.58 -10.70 3.29
CA HIS A 42 -2.78 -11.11 4.68
C HIS A 42 -2.21 -10.10 5.69
N LEU A 43 -1.08 -9.45 5.36
CA LEU A 43 -0.42 -8.51 6.25
C LEU A 43 -1.17 -7.18 6.35
N ARG A 44 -1.76 -6.70 5.25
CA ARG A 44 -2.50 -5.44 5.19
C ARG A 44 -3.64 -5.36 6.22
N PRO A 45 -4.58 -6.32 6.30
CA PRO A 45 -5.63 -6.29 7.32
C PRO A 45 -5.09 -6.55 8.73
N LEU A 46 -4.07 -7.41 8.87
CA LEU A 46 -3.45 -7.72 10.17
C LEU A 46 -2.82 -6.49 10.83
N LEU A 47 -2.20 -5.62 10.03
CA LEU A 47 -1.57 -4.37 10.48
C LEU A 47 -2.47 -3.13 10.32
N HIS A 48 -3.76 -3.34 10.05
CA HIS A 48 -4.75 -2.27 9.89
C HIS A 48 -4.33 -1.19 8.87
N ILE A 49 -3.74 -1.59 7.74
CA ILE A 49 -3.29 -0.66 6.71
C ILE A 49 -4.44 -0.32 5.77
N SER A 50 -4.73 0.97 5.60
CA SER A 50 -5.78 1.46 4.70
C SER A 50 -5.36 1.37 3.23
N SER A 51 -6.32 1.39 2.31
CA SER A 51 -6.07 1.41 0.86
C SER A 51 -5.21 2.58 0.43
N HIS A 52 -5.57 3.78 0.86
CA HIS A 52 -4.77 4.97 0.62
C HIS A 52 -3.31 4.83 1.08
N ARG A 53 -3.07 4.23 2.26
CA ARG A 53 -1.72 4.01 2.77
C ARG A 53 -0.98 2.94 1.96
N HIS A 54 -1.65 1.86 1.58
CA HIS A 54 -1.08 0.82 0.73
C HIS A 54 -0.62 1.39 -0.61
N LEU A 55 -1.49 2.13 -1.29
CA LEU A 55 -1.21 2.77 -2.56
C LEU A 55 -0.05 3.76 -2.46
N ALA A 56 0.03 4.55 -1.38
CA ALA A 56 1.15 5.43 -1.13
C ALA A 56 2.49 4.66 -0.97
N GLU A 57 2.47 3.49 -0.32
CA GLU A 57 3.66 2.65 -0.21
C GLU A 57 4.02 1.97 -1.53
N LEU A 58 3.06 1.57 -2.37
CA LEU A 58 3.32 1.06 -3.72
C LEU A 58 4.04 2.10 -4.57
N LYS A 59 3.51 3.33 -4.61
CA LYS A 59 4.15 4.48 -5.28
C LYS A 59 5.58 4.71 -4.76
N ARG A 60 5.78 4.60 -3.45
CA ARG A 60 7.11 4.76 -2.83
C ARG A 60 8.09 3.69 -3.31
N ILE A 61 7.74 2.41 -3.21
CA ILE A 61 8.67 1.31 -3.52
C ILE A 61 8.95 1.17 -5.02
N ILE A 62 7.99 1.55 -5.87
CA ILE A 62 8.15 1.51 -7.33
C ILE A 62 9.18 2.55 -7.79
N ASN A 63 9.16 3.73 -7.17
CA ASN A 63 10.04 4.86 -7.49
C ASN A 63 11.36 4.88 -6.68
N ASP A 64 11.62 3.86 -5.85
CA ASP A 64 12.84 3.76 -5.06
C ASP A 64 13.96 3.14 -5.90
N GLU A 65 14.86 4.00 -6.39
CA GLU A 65 15.99 3.63 -7.25
C GLU A 65 16.92 2.61 -6.58
N GLU A 66 17.08 2.67 -5.26
CA GLU A 66 17.95 1.76 -4.53
C GLU A 66 17.34 0.35 -4.47
N LEU A 67 16.02 0.24 -4.28
CA LEU A 67 15.32 -1.06 -4.36
C LEU A 67 15.36 -1.64 -5.78
N GLU A 68 15.29 -0.80 -6.82
CA GLU A 68 15.48 -1.21 -8.22
C GLU A 68 16.90 -1.74 -8.48
N ARG A 69 17.91 -1.05 -7.94
CA ARG A 69 19.31 -1.46 -8.04
C ARG A 69 19.56 -2.80 -7.32
N LEU A 70 19.02 -2.97 -6.11
CA LEU A 70 19.16 -4.19 -5.32
C LEU A 70 18.50 -5.40 -6.01
N ALA A 71 17.29 -5.22 -6.54
CA ALA A 71 16.60 -6.26 -7.29
C ALA A 71 17.40 -6.66 -8.53
N SER A 72 17.86 -5.68 -9.32
CA SER A 72 18.67 -5.92 -10.51
C SER A 72 19.97 -6.67 -10.21
N LEU A 73 20.64 -6.34 -9.10
CA LEU A 73 21.87 -7.04 -8.69
C LEU A 73 21.62 -8.53 -8.39
N LYS A 74 20.50 -8.83 -7.71
CA LYS A 74 20.13 -10.21 -7.36
C LYS A 74 19.80 -11.06 -8.58
N HIS A 75 19.21 -10.45 -9.62
CA HIS A 75 18.81 -11.12 -10.86
C HIS A 75 19.82 -10.93 -12.01
N PHE A 76 21.09 -10.68 -11.70
CA PHE A 76 22.18 -10.55 -12.68
C PHE A 76 21.91 -9.54 -13.80
N GLY A 77 21.22 -8.43 -13.49
CA GLY A 77 20.91 -7.36 -14.44
C GLY A 77 19.68 -7.63 -15.31
N GLU A 78 18.81 -8.58 -14.93
CA GLU A 78 17.52 -8.78 -15.61
C GLU A 78 16.73 -7.47 -15.63
N SER A 79 16.34 -7.07 -16.84
CA SER A 79 15.49 -5.90 -17.05
C SER A 79 14.03 -6.31 -16.83
N ASN A 80 13.26 -5.39 -16.25
CA ASN A 80 11.81 -5.51 -16.03
C ASN A 80 11.32 -6.15 -14.71
N LEU A 81 11.99 -5.85 -13.60
CA LEU A 81 11.61 -6.33 -12.25
C LEU A 81 10.54 -5.47 -11.54
N LYS A 82 9.86 -4.57 -12.27
CA LYS A 82 8.86 -3.66 -11.70
C LYS A 82 7.51 -3.62 -12.41
N HIS A 83 7.35 -4.28 -13.56
CA HIS A 83 6.09 -4.17 -14.32
C HIS A 83 4.88 -4.64 -13.51
N LYS A 84 4.96 -5.78 -12.82
CA LYS A 84 3.82 -6.29 -12.06
C LYS A 84 3.52 -5.45 -10.82
N TRP A 85 4.54 -4.80 -10.25
CA TRP A 85 4.32 -3.80 -9.21
C TRP A 85 3.54 -2.59 -9.73
N ILE A 86 3.86 -2.10 -10.93
CA ILE A 86 3.14 -1.00 -11.58
C ILE A 86 1.69 -1.41 -11.90
N GLU A 87 1.50 -2.60 -12.49
CA GLU A 87 0.14 -3.12 -12.75
C GLU A 87 -0.71 -3.25 -11.49
N LEU A 88 -0.10 -3.59 -10.35
CA LEU A 88 -0.78 -3.63 -9.06
C LEU A 88 -1.17 -2.23 -8.58
N GLU A 89 -0.25 -1.25 -8.69
CA GLU A 89 -0.52 0.14 -8.34
C GLU A 89 -1.70 0.69 -9.11
N GLU A 90 -1.72 0.51 -10.44
CA GLU A 90 -2.80 0.98 -11.31
C GLU A 90 -4.15 0.38 -10.90
N LYS A 91 -4.19 -0.93 -10.63
CA LYS A 91 -5.41 -1.62 -10.16
C LYS A 91 -5.91 -1.07 -8.83
N GLU A 92 -5.01 -0.84 -7.86
CA GLU A 92 -5.40 -0.29 -6.55
C GLU A 92 -5.83 1.18 -6.63
N ASP A 93 -5.20 1.99 -7.49
CA ASP A 93 -5.58 3.39 -7.73
C ASP A 93 -6.98 3.49 -8.36
N GLU A 94 -7.28 2.63 -9.35
CA GLU A 94 -8.61 2.53 -9.95
C GLU A 94 -9.70 2.17 -8.94
N GLU A 95 -9.44 1.17 -8.08
CA GLU A 95 -10.39 0.74 -7.05
C GLU A 95 -10.63 1.82 -5.98
N ASP A 96 -9.58 2.51 -5.51
CA ASP A 96 -9.71 3.62 -4.55
C ASP A 96 -10.51 4.78 -5.15
N ASN A 97 -10.26 5.12 -6.42
CA ASN A 97 -11.01 6.13 -7.16
C ASN A 97 -12.50 5.78 -7.31
N LYS A 98 -12.83 4.53 -7.67
CA LYS A 98 -14.23 4.04 -7.73
C LYS A 98 -14.92 4.19 -6.38
N LEU A 99 -14.27 3.78 -5.29
CA LEU A 99 -14.84 3.88 -3.94
C LEU A 99 -15.10 5.34 -3.53
N ASN A 100 -14.18 6.24 -3.85
CA ASN A 100 -14.32 7.67 -3.58
C ASN A 100 -15.48 8.31 -4.37
N THR A 101 -15.70 7.91 -5.64
CA THR A 101 -16.83 8.42 -6.42
C THR A 101 -18.19 7.97 -5.86
N LEU A 102 -18.30 6.71 -5.43
CA LEU A 102 -19.51 6.14 -4.82
C LEU A 102 -19.87 6.79 -3.48
N THR A 103 -18.87 7.04 -2.64
CA THR A 103 -19.07 7.69 -1.33
C THR A 103 -19.47 9.16 -1.49
N ASN A 104 -18.88 9.88 -2.44
CA ASN A 104 -19.24 11.28 -2.74
C ASN A 104 -20.67 11.41 -3.29
N ASN A 105 -21.09 10.48 -4.14
CA ASN A 105 -22.47 10.41 -4.66
C ASN A 105 -23.47 10.09 -3.54
N SER A 106 -23.16 9.11 -2.68
CA SER A 106 -24.02 8.73 -1.54
C SER A 106 -24.18 9.87 -0.52
N THR A 107 -23.10 10.62 -0.26
CA THR A 107 -23.12 11.78 0.65
C THR A 107 -23.95 12.93 0.07
N SER A 108 -23.86 13.15 -1.24
CA SER A 108 -24.66 14.15 -1.95
C SER A 108 -26.15 13.82 -1.92
N ILE A 109 -26.53 12.55 -2.06
CA ILE A 109 -27.93 12.09 -1.93
C ILE A 109 -28.43 12.34 -0.49
N ARG A 110 -27.66 11.94 0.52
CA ARG A 110 -28.08 12.08 1.93
C ARG A 110 -28.24 13.55 2.36
N LYS A 111 -27.48 14.48 1.78
CA LYS A 111 -27.65 15.93 1.98
C LYS A 111 -28.94 16.46 1.33
N LYS A 112 -29.33 15.96 0.15
CA LYS A 112 -30.60 16.35 -0.51
C LYS A 112 -31.84 15.95 0.30
N PHE A 113 -31.81 14.86 1.05
CA PHE A 113 -32.94 14.37 1.86
C PHE A 113 -33.05 15.00 3.27
N LYS A 114 -32.01 15.67 3.77
CA LYS A 114 -32.02 16.31 5.11
C LYS A 114 -32.31 17.82 5.07
N GLY A 115 -32.59 18.38 3.88
CA GLY A 115 -32.85 19.79 3.67
C GLY A 115 -34.28 20.12 3.23
N SER A 116 -35.26 19.26 3.52
CA SER A 116 -36.68 19.48 3.23
C SER A 116 -37.53 19.37 4.49
#